data_AF-G5ZVH7-F1
#
_entry.id   AF-G5ZVH7-F1
#
_cell.length_a   1.000
_cell.length_b   1.000
_cell.length_c   1.000
_cell.angle_alpha   90.00
_cell.angle_beta   90.00
_cell.angle_gamma   90.00
#
_symmetry.space_group_name_H-M   'P 1'
#
loop_
_entity.id
_entity.type
_entity.pdbx_description
1 polymer ?
#
loop_
_entity_poly.entity_id
_entity_poly.type
_entity_poly.pdbx_seq_one_letter_code
_entity_poly.pdbx_strand_id
1 'polypeptide(L)'
;MSLSPLSPVNKTPSSEQAAPDRRLSVAEVWVLVILLICGVIFAVIFLQNRLTQNRTDQLHSTAQAVSVWVSAAHQARLRGAVLEPERCSITQHQPLSFCFSDMVSPGQPFAGLKNSISRDDAAPAFAFIAAGQPVRQGQPCTTFSDNLYLSAAHGTSRQQPASWAGMVIIQTASFVDDLSVPVNKLHIGYCDSDQMVSWLNRSVAF
;
A
#
# COMPACT_ATOMS: atom_id res chain seq x y z
N MET A 1 65.04 78.13 39.87
CA MET A 1 64.16 79.02 39.08
C MET A 1 63.08 78.17 38.45
N SER A 2 61.80 78.51 38.73
CA SER A 2 60.55 78.12 38.02
C SER A 2 60.24 76.64 37.78
N LEU A 3 59.03 76.10 37.90
CA LEU A 3 57.66 76.51 38.25
C LEU A 3 56.93 75.15 38.42
N SER A 4 56.16 74.93 39.48
CA SER A 4 55.04 73.96 39.45
C SER A 4 53.81 74.72 38.88
N PRO A 5 52.75 74.09 38.28
CA PRO A 5 51.83 73.23 39.06
C PRO A 5 50.89 72.23 38.31
N LEU A 6 50.15 71.44 39.12
CA LEU A 6 48.76 70.89 38.96
C LEU A 6 48.44 69.69 38.03
N SER A 7 48.22 68.52 38.67
CA SER A 7 47.04 67.57 38.63
C SER A 7 46.47 67.03 37.29
N PRO A 8 45.60 65.98 37.24
CA PRO A 8 45.03 65.12 38.31
C PRO A 8 44.96 63.59 38.00
N VAL A 9 44.56 62.86 39.06
CA VAL A 9 43.91 61.53 39.15
C VAL A 9 43.34 60.96 37.85
N ASN A 10 43.86 59.81 37.41
CA ASN A 10 43.20 58.99 36.39
C ASN A 10 42.27 57.97 37.07
N LYS A 11 40.95 58.16 36.90
CA LYS A 11 39.91 57.23 37.33
C LYS A 11 39.83 56.08 36.33
N THR A 12 39.82 54.85 36.82
CA THR A 12 39.39 53.65 36.11
C THR A 12 37.92 53.78 35.69
N PRO A 13 37.55 53.53 34.42
CA PRO A 13 36.17 53.23 34.07
C PRO A 13 35.96 51.71 34.12
N SER A 14 35.06 51.29 35.00
CA SER A 14 34.32 50.04 34.89
C SER A 14 33.58 50.04 33.55
N SER A 15 33.97 49.18 32.63
CA SER A 15 33.18 48.91 31.42
C SER A 15 32.14 47.85 31.78
N GLU A 16 30.96 48.33 32.16
CA GLU A 16 29.71 47.59 32.17
C GLU A 16 29.50 46.96 30.79
N GLN A 17 29.60 45.64 30.68
CA GLN A 17 29.28 44.89 29.48
C GLN A 17 27.76 44.95 29.26
N ALA A 18 27.30 45.94 28.51
CA ALA A 18 25.96 45.93 27.94
C ALA A 18 25.88 44.78 26.91
N ALA A 19 25.17 43.72 27.27
CA ALA A 19 24.75 42.70 26.33
C ALA A 19 23.91 43.37 25.22
N PRO A 20 24.19 43.12 23.92
CA PRO A 20 23.41 43.73 22.86
C PRO A 20 22.02 43.09 22.80
N ASP A 21 20.98 43.86 23.13
CA ASP A 21 19.58 43.55 22.86
C ASP A 21 19.36 43.48 21.34
N ARG A 22 19.58 42.30 20.76
CA ARG A 22 19.36 42.02 19.35
C ARG A 22 17.86 41.90 19.09
N ARG A 23 17.18 43.03 18.85
CA ARG A 23 15.79 43.04 18.37
C ARG A 23 15.76 42.48 16.95
N LEU A 24 15.16 41.30 16.77
CA LEU A 24 14.96 40.69 15.45
C LEU A 24 14.26 41.69 14.52
N SER A 25 14.82 41.89 13.33
CA SER A 25 14.17 42.74 12.32
C SER A 25 12.92 42.05 11.77
N VAL A 26 11.94 42.83 11.30
CA VAL A 26 10.73 42.31 10.66
C VAL A 26 11.07 41.34 9.51
N ALA A 27 12.15 41.60 8.78
CA ALA A 27 12.64 40.72 7.71
C ALA A 27 13.13 39.35 8.23
N GLU A 28 13.86 39.32 9.35
CA GLU A 28 14.29 38.07 9.99
C GLU A 28 13.09 37.24 10.47
N VAL A 29 12.05 37.89 11.00
CA VAL A 29 10.79 37.23 11.39
C VAL A 29 10.09 36.63 10.17
N TRP A 30 10.00 37.35 9.05
CA TRP A 30 9.40 36.82 7.82
C TRP A 30 10.17 35.62 7.25
N VAL A 31 11.51 35.67 7.27
CA VAL A 31 12.35 34.54 6.84
C VAL A 31 12.10 33.31 7.71
N LEU A 32 12.03 33.49 9.04
CA LEU A 32 11.74 32.39 9.96
C LEU A 32 10.34 31.80 9.73
N VAL A 33 9.32 32.64 9.50
CA VAL A 33 7.96 32.18 9.20
C VAL A 33 7.93 31.40 7.89
N ILE A 34 8.58 31.89 6.83
CA ILE A 34 8.64 31.20 5.54
C ILE A 34 9.37 29.86 5.68
N LEU A 35 10.51 29.81 6.35
CA LEU A 35 11.24 28.56 6.58
C LEU A 35 10.42 27.55 7.38
N LEU A 36 9.67 28.01 8.38
CA LEU A 36 8.80 27.16 9.18
C LEU A 36 7.65 26.60 8.34
N ILE A 37 6.99 27.43 7.53
CA ILE A 37 5.93 27.00 6.62
C ILE A 37 6.48 25.98 5.61
N CYS A 38 7.62 26.27 4.98
CA CYS A 38 8.27 25.35 4.05
C CYS A 38 8.65 24.02 4.72
N GLY A 39 9.18 24.07 5.95
CA GLY A 39 9.51 22.89 6.74
C GLY A 39 8.29 22.02 7.04
N VAL A 40 7.16 22.62 7.41
CA VAL A 40 5.90 21.90 7.65
C VAL A 40 5.38 21.27 6.36
N ILE A 41 5.36 22.00 5.24
CA ILE A 41 4.93 21.47 3.95
C ILE A 41 5.79 20.26 3.54
N PHE A 42 7.12 20.39 3.65
CA PHE A 42 8.04 19.30 3.33
C PHE A 42 7.83 18.08 4.22
N ALA A 43 7.65 18.29 5.53
CA ALA A 43 7.37 17.21 6.47
C ALA A 43 6.07 16.48 6.14
N VAL A 44 5.00 17.20 5.77
CA VAL A 44 3.72 16.61 5.34
C VAL A 44 3.89 15.78 4.07
N ILE A 45 4.55 16.32 3.03
CA ILE A 45 4.80 15.60 1.77
C ILE A 45 5.64 14.34 2.02
N PHE A 46 6.71 14.46 2.82
CA PHE A 46 7.57 13.33 3.17
C PHE A 46 6.79 12.23 3.91
N LEU A 47 5.97 12.61 4.88
CA LEU A 47 5.14 11.65 5.62
C LEU A 47 4.11 10.97 4.71
N GLN A 48 3.46 11.72 3.82
CA GLN A 48 2.52 11.16 2.84
C GLN A 48 3.21 10.14 1.94
N ASN A 49 4.37 10.48 1.37
CA ASN A 49 5.15 9.58 0.54
C ASN A 49 5.55 8.29 1.29
N ARG A 50 5.95 8.41 2.56
CA ARG A 50 6.28 7.26 3.41
C ARG A 50 5.08 6.36 3.68
N LEU A 51 3.90 6.92 3.95
CA LEU A 51 2.68 6.16 4.18
C LEU A 51 2.24 5.42 2.92
N THR A 52 2.29 6.08 1.76
CA THR A 52 1.96 5.45 0.47
C THR A 52 2.92 4.31 0.17
N GLN A 53 4.23 4.53 0.33
CA GLN A 53 5.23 3.48 0.09
C GLN A 53 5.01 2.27 1.00
N ASN A 54 4.78 2.48 2.29
CA ASN A 54 4.56 1.39 3.24
C ASN A 54 3.31 0.56 2.89
N ARG A 55 2.23 1.21 2.41
CA ARG A 55 1.04 0.49 1.93
C ARG A 55 1.34 -0.34 0.68
N THR A 56 2.08 0.23 -0.26
CA THR A 56 2.50 -0.49 -1.48
C THR A 56 3.38 -1.70 -1.13
N ASP A 57 4.32 -1.55 -0.21
CA ASP A 57 5.17 -2.65 0.27
C ASP A 57 4.33 -3.76 0.93
N GLN A 58 3.33 -3.38 1.74
CA GLN A 58 2.39 -4.32 2.33
C GLN A 58 1.57 -5.06 1.26
N LEU A 59 1.03 -4.35 0.25
CA LEU A 59 0.31 -5.00 -0.86
C LEU A 59 1.20 -5.99 -1.60
N HIS A 60 2.44 -5.59 -1.89
CA HIS A 60 3.40 -6.44 -2.58
C HIS A 60 3.70 -7.72 -1.79
N SER A 61 4.03 -7.57 -0.50
CA SER A 61 4.29 -8.71 0.39
C SER A 61 3.08 -9.64 0.52
N THR A 62 1.90 -9.05 0.64
CA THR A 62 0.65 -9.80 0.74
C THR A 62 0.33 -10.56 -0.55
N ALA A 63 0.45 -9.90 -1.71
CA ALA A 63 0.29 -10.54 -3.01
C ALA A 63 1.29 -11.69 -3.16
N GLN A 64 2.55 -11.50 -2.74
CA GLN A 64 3.57 -12.53 -2.80
C GLN A 64 3.20 -13.74 -1.92
N ALA A 65 2.72 -13.51 -0.70
CA ALA A 65 2.24 -14.59 0.18
C ALA A 65 1.10 -15.39 -0.45
N VAL A 66 0.11 -14.70 -1.03
CA VAL A 66 -0.99 -15.34 -1.76
C VAL A 66 -0.47 -16.12 -2.97
N SER A 67 0.48 -15.58 -3.74
CA SER A 67 1.06 -16.28 -4.89
C SER A 67 1.81 -17.57 -4.51
N VAL A 68 2.52 -17.54 -3.38
CA VAL A 68 3.23 -18.70 -2.86
C VAL A 68 2.24 -19.76 -2.38
N TRP A 69 1.18 -19.35 -1.68
CA TRP A 69 0.13 -20.25 -1.24
C TRP A 69 -0.59 -20.91 -2.43
N VAL A 70 -1.02 -20.13 -3.43
CA VAL A 70 -1.69 -20.63 -4.64
C VAL A 70 -0.79 -21.65 -5.36
N SER A 71 0.51 -21.35 -5.51
CA SER A 71 1.49 -22.27 -6.11
C SER A 71 1.63 -23.56 -5.31
N ALA A 72 1.68 -23.46 -3.97
CA ALA A 72 1.83 -24.61 -3.09
C ALA A 72 0.58 -25.49 -3.07
N ALA A 73 -0.61 -24.88 -3.07
CA ALA A 73 -1.89 -25.56 -3.16
C ALA A 73 -2.01 -26.34 -4.47
N HIS A 74 -1.66 -25.72 -5.60
CA HIS A 74 -1.61 -26.39 -6.90
C HIS A 74 -0.66 -27.59 -6.89
N GLN A 75 0.56 -27.42 -6.36
CA GLN A 75 1.56 -28.49 -6.32
C GLN A 75 1.13 -29.65 -5.41
N ALA A 76 0.46 -29.37 -4.29
CA ALA A 76 -0.09 -30.40 -3.41
C ALA A 76 -1.22 -31.17 -4.10
N ARG A 77 -2.11 -30.46 -4.79
CA ARG A 77 -3.18 -31.05 -5.59
C ARG A 77 -2.64 -31.99 -6.67
N LEU A 78 -1.60 -31.58 -7.40
CA LEU A 78 -0.92 -32.44 -8.40
C LEU A 78 -0.35 -33.74 -7.78
N ARG A 79 -0.07 -33.73 -6.48
CA ARG A 79 0.44 -34.89 -5.72
C ARG A 79 -0.66 -35.69 -5.01
N GLY A 80 -1.93 -35.33 -5.21
CA GLY A 80 -3.07 -35.98 -4.55
C GLY A 80 -3.22 -35.61 -3.07
N ALA A 81 -2.51 -34.59 -2.59
CA ALA A 81 -2.66 -34.07 -1.24
C ALA A 81 -3.69 -32.93 -1.22
N VAL A 82 -4.62 -32.97 -0.25
CA VAL A 82 -5.66 -31.95 -0.09
C VAL A 82 -5.12 -30.84 0.82
N LEU A 83 -4.55 -29.80 0.23
CA LEU A 83 -4.28 -28.52 0.90
C LEU A 83 -5.32 -27.44 0.56
N GLU A 84 -6.14 -27.70 -0.45
CA GLU A 84 -7.15 -26.76 -0.92
C GLU A 84 -8.44 -26.87 -0.08
N PRO A 85 -9.13 -25.73 0.18
CA PRO A 85 -10.48 -25.77 0.75
C PRO A 85 -11.40 -26.67 -0.09
N GLU A 86 -12.39 -27.30 0.53
CA GLU A 86 -13.33 -28.20 -0.16
C GLU A 86 -13.98 -27.53 -1.39
N ARG A 87 -14.23 -26.22 -1.32
CA ARG A 87 -14.78 -25.39 -2.40
C ARG A 87 -13.87 -25.22 -3.61
N CYS A 88 -12.57 -25.42 -3.43
CA CYS A 88 -11.59 -25.43 -4.50
C CYS A 88 -11.46 -26.81 -5.15
N SER A 89 -12.20 -27.82 -4.66
CA SER A 89 -12.16 -29.17 -5.21
C SER A 89 -12.65 -29.20 -6.66
N ILE A 90 -11.86 -29.87 -7.49
CA ILE A 90 -12.16 -30.16 -8.90
C ILE A 90 -13.45 -30.94 -9.11
N THR A 91 -13.89 -31.66 -8.08
CA THR A 91 -15.04 -32.56 -8.18
C THR A 91 -16.36 -31.81 -8.25
N GLN A 92 -16.38 -30.54 -7.80
CA GLN A 92 -17.60 -29.75 -7.70
C GLN A 92 -17.97 -29.02 -9.01
N HIS A 93 -17.13 -29.06 -10.05
CA HIS A 93 -17.37 -28.39 -11.36
C HIS A 93 -17.80 -26.91 -11.21
N GLN A 94 -17.26 -26.24 -10.19
CA GLN A 94 -17.57 -24.85 -9.91
C GLN A 94 -16.55 -23.91 -10.57
N PRO A 95 -16.93 -22.65 -10.81
CA PRO A 95 -15.98 -21.64 -11.24
C PRO A 95 -14.90 -21.39 -10.18
N LEU A 96 -13.69 -21.02 -10.61
CA LEU A 96 -12.60 -20.58 -9.75
C LEU A 96 -13.01 -19.42 -8.85
N SER A 97 -13.89 -18.54 -9.33
CA SER A 97 -14.48 -17.48 -8.50
C SER A 97 -15.14 -18.01 -7.23
N PHE A 98 -15.68 -19.24 -7.24
CA PHE A 98 -16.22 -19.90 -6.06
C PHE A 98 -15.12 -20.39 -5.10
N CYS A 99 -14.00 -20.89 -5.61
CA CYS A 99 -12.84 -21.25 -4.77
C CYS A 99 -12.30 -20.04 -4.01
N PHE A 100 -12.15 -18.91 -4.70
CA PHE A 100 -11.67 -17.66 -4.09
C PHE A 100 -12.75 -16.91 -3.31
N SER A 101 -14.01 -17.34 -3.42
CA SER A 101 -15.11 -16.78 -2.64
C SER A 101 -14.88 -17.04 -1.16
N ASP A 102 -14.83 -15.97 -0.38
CA ASP A 102 -14.79 -16.03 1.08
C ASP A 102 -13.53 -16.69 1.69
N MET A 103 -12.42 -16.76 0.94
CA MET A 103 -11.14 -17.30 1.48
C MET A 103 -10.56 -16.49 2.65
N VAL A 104 -11.13 -15.33 2.95
CA VAL A 104 -10.77 -14.51 4.12
C VAL A 104 -11.61 -14.79 5.36
N SER A 105 -12.62 -15.65 5.26
CA SER A 105 -13.43 -16.05 6.41
C SER A 105 -12.62 -16.84 7.44
N PRO A 106 -13.07 -16.87 8.71
CA PRO A 106 -12.43 -17.66 9.76
C PRO A 106 -12.24 -19.13 9.34
N GLY A 107 -11.04 -19.66 9.55
CA GLY A 107 -10.68 -21.05 9.20
C GLY A 107 -10.31 -21.27 7.72
N GLN A 108 -10.37 -20.24 6.88
CA GLN A 108 -9.91 -20.29 5.49
C GLN A 108 -8.43 -19.86 5.36
N PRO A 109 -7.75 -20.19 4.24
CA PRO A 109 -6.32 -19.94 4.08
C PRO A 109 -5.90 -18.47 4.17
N PHE A 110 -6.79 -17.54 3.84
CA PHE A 110 -6.53 -16.10 3.91
C PHE A 110 -7.27 -15.44 5.07
N ALA A 111 -7.64 -16.20 6.10
CA ALA A 111 -8.25 -15.66 7.31
C ALA A 111 -7.40 -14.53 7.91
N GLY A 112 -8.05 -13.40 8.21
CA GLY A 112 -7.39 -12.20 8.76
C GLY A 112 -6.66 -11.34 7.73
N LEU A 113 -6.67 -11.73 6.45
CA LEU A 113 -6.20 -10.88 5.36
C LEU A 113 -7.09 -9.63 5.26
N LYS A 114 -6.46 -8.45 5.22
CA LYS A 114 -7.13 -7.15 5.12
C LYS A 114 -6.64 -6.37 3.91
N ASN A 115 -7.47 -5.46 3.42
CA ASN A 115 -7.06 -4.50 2.42
C ASN A 115 -6.24 -3.37 3.09
N SER A 116 -4.93 -3.36 2.87
CA SER A 116 -3.99 -2.40 3.47
C SER A 116 -4.18 -0.95 2.98
N ILE A 117 -4.94 -0.74 1.90
CA ILE A 117 -5.25 0.60 1.38
C ILE A 117 -6.49 1.17 2.07
N SER A 118 -7.44 0.31 2.43
CA SER A 118 -8.66 0.71 3.12
C SER A 118 -8.41 0.96 4.61
N ARG A 119 -9.13 1.93 5.18
CA ARG A 119 -9.23 2.11 6.64
C ARG A 119 -10.43 1.39 7.24
N ASP A 120 -11.36 0.96 6.39
CA ASP A 120 -12.52 0.19 6.79
C ASP A 120 -12.15 -1.29 6.89
N ASP A 121 -12.26 -1.85 8.10
CA ASP A 121 -11.99 -3.26 8.39
C ASP A 121 -13.00 -4.20 7.69
N ALA A 122 -14.17 -3.70 7.31
CA ALA A 122 -15.15 -4.44 6.53
C ALA A 122 -14.88 -4.41 5.01
N ALA A 123 -13.88 -3.64 4.56
CA ALA A 123 -13.55 -3.58 3.14
C ALA A 123 -13.10 -4.95 2.62
N PRO A 124 -13.47 -5.31 1.38
CA PRO A 124 -13.01 -6.55 0.77
C PRO A 124 -11.48 -6.56 0.71
N ALA A 125 -10.89 -7.71 1.06
CA ALA A 125 -9.46 -7.89 1.19
C ALA A 125 -8.77 -7.99 -0.17
N PHE A 126 -9.40 -8.70 -1.10
CA PHE A 126 -8.93 -8.86 -2.47
C PHE A 126 -10.10 -9.00 -3.44
N ALA A 127 -9.81 -8.73 -4.71
CA ALA A 127 -10.75 -8.97 -5.80
C ALA A 127 -10.28 -10.11 -6.69
N PHE A 128 -11.17 -11.04 -7.01
CA PHE A 128 -10.98 -12.06 -8.03
C PHE A 128 -11.64 -11.62 -9.33
N ILE A 129 -10.93 -11.71 -10.46
CA ILE A 129 -11.40 -11.25 -11.77
C ILE A 129 -11.25 -12.39 -12.78
N ALA A 130 -12.36 -12.81 -13.36
CA ALA A 130 -12.35 -13.65 -14.55
C ALA A 130 -12.25 -12.73 -15.78
N ALA A 131 -11.03 -12.46 -16.25
CA ALA A 131 -10.80 -11.54 -17.35
C ALA A 131 -10.85 -12.26 -18.70
N GLY A 132 -11.79 -11.86 -19.56
CA GLY A 132 -11.88 -12.35 -20.95
C GLY A 132 -10.71 -11.94 -21.84
N GLN A 133 -9.84 -11.04 -21.37
CA GLN A 133 -8.65 -10.55 -22.08
C GLN A 133 -7.46 -10.42 -21.13
N PRO A 134 -6.22 -10.51 -21.63
CA PRO A 134 -5.02 -10.29 -20.82
C PRO A 134 -4.99 -8.86 -20.24
N VAL A 135 -4.77 -8.74 -18.94
CA VAL A 135 -4.60 -7.44 -18.26
C VAL A 135 -3.11 -7.11 -18.16
N ARG A 136 -2.72 -5.90 -18.57
CA ARG A 136 -1.30 -5.51 -18.66
C ARG A 136 -0.82 -4.78 -17.41
N GLN A 137 0.49 -4.86 -17.14
CA GLN A 137 1.17 -4.02 -16.14
C GLN A 137 0.90 -2.55 -16.46
N GLY A 138 0.58 -1.75 -15.43
CA GLY A 138 0.29 -0.32 -15.59
C GLY A 138 -1.03 0.00 -16.29
N GLN A 139 -1.91 -0.99 -16.48
CA GLN A 139 -3.27 -0.73 -16.95
C GLN A 139 -4.12 -0.13 -15.82
N PRO A 140 -5.06 0.80 -16.10
CA PRO A 140 -5.94 1.34 -15.06
C PRO A 140 -6.86 0.27 -14.47
N CYS A 141 -6.98 0.23 -13.15
CA CYS A 141 -7.80 -0.72 -12.40
C CYS A 141 -9.31 -0.51 -12.61
N THR A 142 -9.72 0.62 -13.18
CA THR A 142 -11.11 0.89 -13.59
C THR A 142 -11.52 0.12 -14.84
N THR A 143 -10.58 -0.49 -15.55
CA THR A 143 -10.85 -1.20 -16.83
C THR A 143 -11.07 -2.70 -16.66
N PHE A 144 -11.13 -3.20 -15.43
CA PHE A 144 -11.42 -4.61 -15.19
C PHE A 144 -12.84 -4.95 -15.66
N SER A 145 -12.98 -6.13 -16.26
CA SER A 145 -14.24 -6.67 -16.79
C SER A 145 -15.33 -6.78 -15.72
N ASP A 146 -16.58 -6.81 -16.17
CA ASP A 146 -17.82 -6.90 -15.37
C ASP A 146 -17.89 -8.10 -14.38
N ASN A 147 -16.97 -9.08 -14.48
CA ASN A 147 -16.93 -10.26 -13.62
C ASN A 147 -15.94 -10.10 -12.45
N LEU A 148 -16.15 -9.06 -11.64
CA LEU A 148 -15.41 -8.82 -10.39
C LEU A 148 -16.10 -9.50 -9.21
N TYR A 149 -15.35 -10.35 -8.50
CA TYR A 149 -15.79 -10.99 -7.26
C TYR A 149 -14.97 -10.46 -6.09
N LEU A 150 -15.64 -9.87 -5.11
CA LEU A 150 -14.98 -9.31 -3.94
C LEU A 150 -15.02 -10.29 -2.77
N SER A 151 -13.86 -10.57 -2.19
CA SER A 151 -13.73 -11.44 -1.01
C SER A 151 -13.59 -10.58 0.25
N ALA A 152 -14.56 -10.66 1.16
CA ALA A 152 -14.58 -9.95 2.43
C ALA A 152 -14.88 -10.89 3.60
N ALA A 153 -14.45 -10.52 4.81
CA ALA A 153 -14.57 -11.38 6.00
C ALA A 153 -16.02 -11.67 6.45
N HIS A 154 -16.99 -10.94 5.91
CA HIS A 154 -18.42 -11.09 6.20
C HIS A 154 -19.21 -11.60 4.99
N GLY A 155 -18.54 -12.20 4.02
CA GLY A 155 -19.13 -12.76 2.81
C GLY A 155 -18.68 -12.04 1.54
N THR A 156 -19.17 -12.53 0.40
CA THR A 156 -18.83 -11.96 -0.92
C THR A 156 -19.81 -10.89 -1.35
N SER A 157 -19.29 -9.82 -1.95
CA SER A 157 -20.10 -8.83 -2.66
C SER A 157 -19.82 -8.92 -4.16
N ARG A 158 -20.88 -8.86 -4.98
CA ARG A 158 -20.79 -8.75 -6.44
C ARG A 158 -20.85 -7.31 -6.93
N GLN A 159 -20.86 -6.31 -6.05
CA GLN A 159 -20.87 -4.92 -6.49
C GLN A 159 -19.47 -4.50 -6.91
N GLN A 160 -19.29 -4.28 -8.21
CA GLN A 160 -18.09 -3.67 -8.76
C GLN A 160 -17.98 -2.23 -8.24
N PRO A 161 -16.93 -1.90 -7.47
CA PRO A 161 -16.70 -0.52 -7.09
C PRO A 161 -16.22 0.23 -8.34
N ALA A 162 -16.59 1.51 -8.46
CA ALA A 162 -16.21 2.36 -9.59
C ALA A 162 -14.67 2.45 -9.78
N SER A 163 -13.93 2.17 -8.71
CA SER A 163 -12.48 2.05 -8.68
C SER A 163 -12.09 0.99 -7.64
N TRP A 164 -11.02 0.24 -7.90
CA TRP A 164 -10.50 -0.76 -6.96
C TRP A 164 -9.07 -0.43 -6.58
N ALA A 165 -8.82 -0.38 -5.27
CA ALA A 165 -7.48 -0.27 -4.71
C ALA A 165 -7.30 -1.45 -3.74
N GLY A 166 -6.24 -2.24 -3.93
CA GLY A 166 -6.00 -3.44 -3.13
C GLY A 166 -5.50 -4.60 -3.97
N MET A 167 -5.38 -5.77 -3.34
CA MET A 167 -4.93 -6.98 -4.03
C MET A 167 -5.92 -7.41 -5.12
N VAL A 168 -5.39 -7.89 -6.25
CA VAL A 168 -6.16 -8.50 -7.34
C VAL A 168 -5.62 -9.88 -7.70
N ILE A 169 -6.53 -10.81 -7.98
CA ILE A 169 -6.25 -12.14 -8.51
C ILE A 169 -7.01 -12.25 -9.83
N ILE A 170 -6.30 -12.29 -10.93
CA ILE A 170 -6.91 -12.33 -12.27
C ILE A 170 -6.66 -13.69 -12.91
N GLN A 171 -7.74 -14.37 -13.26
CA GLN A 171 -7.71 -15.47 -14.21
C GLN A 171 -7.82 -14.90 -15.62
N THR A 172 -6.78 -15.06 -16.43
CA THR A 172 -6.85 -14.71 -17.85
C THR A 172 -7.48 -15.87 -18.60
N ALA A 173 -8.67 -15.63 -19.16
CA ALA A 173 -9.47 -16.65 -19.81
C ALA A 173 -8.84 -17.08 -21.15
N SER A 174 -8.00 -18.10 -21.12
CA SER A 174 -7.85 -19.00 -22.28
C SER A 174 -8.70 -20.26 -22.14
N PHE A 175 -9.28 -20.51 -20.96
CA PHE A 175 -10.16 -21.65 -20.67
C PHE A 175 -11.36 -21.20 -19.85
N VAL A 176 -12.46 -21.95 -19.97
CA VAL A 176 -13.68 -21.81 -19.18
C VAL A 176 -13.30 -21.74 -17.69
N ASP A 177 -13.96 -20.86 -16.94
CA ASP A 177 -13.85 -20.72 -15.48
C ASP A 177 -14.30 -22.04 -14.82
N ASP A 178 -13.42 -23.05 -14.84
CA ASP A 178 -13.70 -24.42 -14.42
C ASP A 178 -12.49 -24.96 -13.64
N LEU A 179 -12.74 -25.27 -12.35
CA LEU A 179 -11.76 -25.88 -11.44
C LEU A 179 -11.25 -27.24 -11.94
N SER A 180 -11.98 -27.91 -12.83
CA SER A 180 -11.57 -29.20 -13.42
C SER A 180 -10.39 -29.10 -14.39
N VAL A 181 -10.09 -27.89 -14.89
CA VAL A 181 -8.98 -27.64 -15.83
C VAL A 181 -7.68 -27.36 -15.05
N PRO A 182 -6.66 -28.25 -15.11
CA PRO A 182 -5.44 -28.17 -14.28
C PRO A 182 -4.38 -27.18 -14.80
N VAL A 183 -4.71 -26.38 -15.80
CA VAL A 183 -3.79 -25.44 -16.48
C VAL A 183 -4.25 -24.00 -16.40
N ASN A 184 -5.09 -23.68 -15.40
CA ASN A 184 -5.47 -22.30 -15.17
C ASN A 184 -4.25 -21.49 -14.72
N LYS A 185 -4.10 -20.30 -15.31
CA LYS A 185 -3.05 -19.35 -14.92
C LYS A 185 -3.68 -18.18 -14.21
N LEU A 186 -3.20 -17.93 -13.00
CA LEU A 186 -3.58 -16.80 -12.17
C LEU A 186 -2.48 -15.75 -12.20
N HIS A 187 -2.87 -14.52 -12.46
CA HIS A 187 -2.04 -13.35 -12.29
C HIS A 187 -2.38 -12.73 -10.94
N ILE A 188 -1.41 -12.67 -10.04
CA ILE A 188 -1.60 -12.13 -8.70
C ILE A 188 -0.82 -10.83 -8.63
N GLY A 189 -1.49 -9.78 -8.15
CA GLY A 189 -0.94 -8.44 -8.10
C GLY A 189 -1.79 -7.54 -7.21
N TYR A 190 -1.67 -6.24 -7.43
CA TYR A 190 -2.44 -5.23 -6.70
C TYR A 190 -2.68 -4.01 -7.56
N CYS A 191 -3.73 -3.27 -7.19
CA CYS A 191 -3.98 -1.91 -7.60
C CYS A 191 -3.48 -0.97 -6.52
N ASP A 192 -2.53 -0.13 -6.87
CA ASP A 192 -1.98 0.88 -5.96
C ASP A 192 -2.93 2.08 -5.78
N SER A 193 -2.47 3.08 -5.03
CA SER A 193 -3.20 4.33 -4.84
C SER A 193 -3.44 5.10 -6.13
N ASP A 194 -2.59 4.89 -7.14
CA ASP A 194 -2.66 5.56 -8.43
C ASP A 194 -3.62 4.84 -9.39
N GLN A 195 -4.33 3.81 -8.89
CA GLN A 195 -5.26 2.99 -9.65
C GLN A 195 -4.60 2.27 -10.81
N MET A 196 -3.31 1.93 -10.69
CA MET A 196 -2.57 1.23 -11.71
C MET A 196 -2.28 -0.20 -11.27
N VAL A 197 -2.45 -1.13 -12.22
CA VAL A 197 -2.14 -2.54 -12.02
C VAL A 197 -0.65 -2.74 -11.85
N SER A 198 -0.28 -3.44 -10.76
CA SER A 198 1.05 -3.96 -10.53
C SER A 198 1.03 -5.47 -10.31
N TRP A 199 1.65 -6.20 -11.23
CA TRP A 199 1.82 -7.64 -11.17
C TRP A 199 3.03 -8.02 -10.34
N LEU A 200 2.93 -9.16 -9.66
CA LEU A 200 4.12 -9.93 -9.35
C LEU A 200 4.69 -10.44 -10.68
N ASN A 201 6.02 -10.46 -10.84
CA ASN A 201 6.71 -10.76 -12.10
C ASN A 201 6.40 -12.15 -12.73
N ARG A 202 5.47 -12.94 -12.18
CA ARG A 202 5.13 -14.30 -12.60
C ARG A 202 3.63 -14.57 -12.45
N SER A 203 3.03 -15.22 -13.44
CA SER A 203 1.75 -15.92 -13.26
C SER A 203 1.98 -17.24 -12.54
N VAL A 204 0.95 -17.67 -11.82
CA VAL A 204 0.95 -18.88 -11.00
C VAL A 204 -0.01 -19.90 -11.61
N ALA A 205 0.41 -21.16 -11.66
CA ALA A 205 -0.49 -22.26 -12.07
C ALA A 205 -1.42 -22.63 -10.91
N PHE A 206 -2.67 -22.95 -11.23
CA PHE A 206 -3.70 -23.37 -10.29
C PHE A 206 -4.47 -24.59 -10.81
#